data_AF-A0A9E1ADB9-F1
#
_entry.id   AF-A0A9E1ADB9-F1
#
_cell.length_a   1.000
_cell.length_b   1.000
_cell.length_c   1.000
_cell.angle_alpha   90.00
_cell.angle_beta   90.00
_cell.angle_gamma   90.00
#
_symmetry.space_group_name_H-M   'P 1'
#
loop_
_entity.id
_entity.type
_entity.pdbx_description
1 polymer ?
#
loop_
_entity_poly.entity_id
_entity_poly.type
_entity_poly.pdbx_seq_one_letter_code
_entity_poly.pdbx_strand_id
1 'polypeptide(L)'
;MVQGDAYSIDVEITNEGQALSPSAVSLVEIALLNLVKTYPGDVTFSDGKFHFPLTQTETFGLPTVCPMQVRVKFPSGDVIGSEMQQIDVKRALSRAVI
;
A
#
# COMPACT_ATOMS: atom_id res chain seq x y z
N MET A 1 -15.24 19.10 -9.18
CA MET A 1 -14.09 18.19 -9.23
C MET A 1 -14.65 16.79 -9.10
N VAL A 2 -14.59 15.99 -10.17
CA VAL A 2 -15.16 14.64 -10.17
C VAL A 2 -14.25 13.74 -9.34
N GLN A 3 -14.78 13.26 -8.22
CA GLN A 3 -14.25 12.19 -7.37
C GLN A 3 -14.36 10.83 -8.10
N GLY A 4 -14.03 10.81 -9.39
CA GLY A 4 -14.14 9.62 -10.23
C GLY A 4 -12.89 8.77 -10.06
N ASP A 5 -13.07 7.63 -9.38
CA ASP A 5 -12.25 6.42 -9.53
C ASP A 5 -10.80 6.47 -9.04
N ALA A 6 -10.54 7.15 -7.91
CA ALA A 6 -9.34 6.86 -7.13
C ALA A 6 -9.58 5.59 -6.30
N TYR A 7 -8.98 4.48 -6.71
CA TYR A 7 -9.01 3.24 -5.93
C TYR A 7 -7.83 3.20 -4.98
N SER A 8 -7.96 2.46 -3.87
CA SER A 8 -6.82 2.16 -3.01
C SER A 8 -6.72 0.67 -2.78
N ILE A 9 -5.49 0.18 -2.68
CA ILE A 9 -5.21 -1.17 -2.19
C ILE A 9 -4.96 -1.06 -0.69
N ASP A 10 -5.77 -1.77 0.09
CA ASP A 10 -5.56 -1.89 1.53
C ASP A 10 -4.38 -2.81 1.83
N VAL A 11 -3.43 -2.29 2.60
CA VAL A 11 -2.22 -3.01 3.01
C VAL A 11 -2.21 -3.12 4.53
N GLU A 12 -2.37 -4.34 5.01
CA GLU A 12 -2.22 -4.69 6.42
C GLU A 12 -0.75 -5.04 6.69
N ILE A 13 -0.10 -4.25 7.54
CA ILE A 13 1.29 -4.45 7.93
C ILE A 13 1.31 -4.88 9.38
N THR A 14 1.95 -6.01 9.66
CA THR A 14 2.17 -6.50 11.02
C THR A 14 3.66 -6.60 11.32
N ASN A 15 4.03 -6.32 12.56
CA ASN A 15 5.36 -6.57 13.11
C ASN A 15 5.21 -7.47 14.33
N GLU A 16 5.89 -8.62 14.33
CA GLU A 16 5.77 -9.64 15.38
C GLU A 16 4.31 -10.03 15.71
N GLY A 17 3.45 -10.06 14.69
CA GLY A 17 2.03 -10.40 14.84
C GLY A 17 1.12 -9.27 15.35
N GLN A 18 1.67 -8.08 15.62
CA GLN A 18 0.90 -6.89 16.00
C GLN A 18 0.73 -5.95 14.81
N ALA A 19 -0.44 -5.34 14.67
CA ALA A 19 -0.68 -4.34 13.63
C ALA A 19 0.25 -3.14 13.81
N LEU A 20 0.90 -2.71 12.73
CA LEU A 20 1.84 -1.61 12.75
C LEU A 20 1.11 -0.28 12.94
N SER A 21 1.40 0.40 14.05
CA SER A 21 0.89 1.75 14.29
C SER A 21 1.67 2.80 13.47
N PRO A 22 1.00 3.75 12.80
CA PRO A 22 1.68 4.84 12.09
C PRO A 22 2.57 5.71 12.98
N SER A 23 2.22 5.83 14.27
CA SER A 23 3.02 6.60 15.23
C SER A 23 4.35 5.92 15.60
N ALA A 24 4.51 4.63 15.29
CA ALA A 24 5.70 3.85 15.61
C ALA A 24 6.76 3.87 14.49
N VAL A 25 6.49 4.54 13.37
CA VAL A 25 7.33 4.51 12.18
C VAL A 25 7.67 5.91 11.70
N SER A 26 8.82 6.05 11.04
CA SER A 26 9.21 7.29 10.38
C SER A 26 8.81 7.31 8.92
N LEU A 27 8.85 6.16 8.26
CA LEU A 27 8.46 6.01 6.86
C LEU A 27 8.01 4.58 6.58
N VAL A 28 6.97 4.43 5.78
CA VAL A 28 6.58 3.18 5.13
C VAL A 28 6.66 3.40 3.64
N GLU A 29 7.47 2.61 2.95
CA GLU A 29 7.53 2.54 1.49
C GLU A 29 6.75 1.30 1.04
N ILE A 30 5.78 1.49 0.15
CA ILE A 30 5.03 0.41 -0.48
C ILE A 30 5.36 0.45 -1.97
N ALA A 31 5.93 -0.63 -2.47
CA ALA A 31 6.24 -0.83 -3.87
C ALA A 31 5.27 -1.85 -4.48
N LEU A 32 4.64 -1.49 -5.60
CA LEU A 32 3.77 -2.36 -6.40
C LEU A 32 4.25 -2.31 -7.84
N LEU A 33 4.87 -3.41 -8.30
CA LEU A 33 5.57 -3.47 -9.59
C LEU A 33 6.61 -2.33 -9.73
N ASN A 34 6.28 -1.29 -10.47
CA ASN A 34 7.10 -0.11 -10.74
C ASN A 34 6.60 1.15 -10.02
N LEU A 35 5.48 1.07 -9.31
CA LEU A 35 4.93 2.15 -8.52
C LEU A 35 5.49 2.09 -7.12
N VAL A 36 5.94 3.23 -6.59
CA VAL A 36 6.43 3.34 -5.22
C VAL A 36 5.76 4.55 -4.59
N LYS A 37 5.12 4.33 -3.44
CA LYS A 37 4.43 5.38 -2.66
C LYS A 37 4.76 5.22 -1.18
N THR A 38 4.72 6.33 -0.46
CA THR A 38 5.15 6.35 0.95
C THR A 38 4.08 6.86 1.90
N TYR A 39 4.15 6.40 3.15
CA TYR A 39 3.51 7.01 4.31
C TYR A 39 4.59 7.56 5.27
N PRO A 40 4.50 8.81 5.75
CA PRO A 40 3.61 9.84 5.24
C PRO A 40 3.95 10.19 3.77
N GLY A 41 2.98 10.69 3.02
CA GLY A 41 3.10 10.95 1.58
C GLY A 41 1.77 10.66 0.88
N ASP A 42 1.82 9.92 -0.23
CA ASP A 42 0.63 9.52 -0.97
C ASP A 42 -0.19 8.45 -0.25
N VAL A 43 0.48 7.53 0.47
CA VAL A 43 -0.20 6.49 1.24
C VAL A 43 -0.86 7.15 2.45
N THR A 44 -2.10 6.80 2.73
CA THR A 44 -2.84 7.25 3.92
C THR A 44 -3.04 6.09 4.89
N PHE A 45 -3.44 6.39 6.12
CA PHE A 45 -3.78 5.38 7.12
C PHE A 45 -5.12 5.68 7.76
N SER A 46 -6.03 4.72 7.70
CA SER A 46 -7.32 4.74 8.38
C SER A 46 -7.79 3.30 8.62
N ASP A 47 -8.72 3.10 9.56
CA ASP A 47 -9.31 1.79 9.86
C ASP A 47 -8.29 0.66 10.12
N GLY A 48 -7.11 1.02 10.66
CA GLY A 48 -6.03 0.07 10.97
C GLY A 48 -5.20 -0.38 9.77
N LYS A 49 -5.35 0.25 8.60
CA LYS A 49 -4.70 -0.17 7.35
C LYS A 49 -4.03 1.00 6.64
N PHE A 50 -3.00 0.68 5.86
CA PHE A 50 -2.40 1.62 4.93
C PHE A 50 -3.12 1.53 3.59
N HIS A 51 -3.54 2.67 3.05
CA HIS A 51 -4.22 2.74 1.77
C HIS A 51 -3.23 3.22 0.71
N PHE A 52 -2.86 2.32 -0.20
CA PHE A 52 -2.02 2.63 -1.35
C PHE A 52 -2.91 3.15 -2.47
N PRO A 53 -2.95 4.48 -2.73
CA PRO A 53 -3.84 5.00 -3.75
C PRO A 53 -3.32 4.64 -5.14
N LEU A 54 -4.24 4.39 -6.06
CA LEU A 54 -4.01 4.18 -7.47
C LEU A 54 -4.87 5.17 -8.25
N THR A 55 -4.23 5.90 -9.14
CA THR A 55 -4.93 6.62 -10.19
C THR A 55 -5.49 5.63 -11.21
N GLN A 56 -6.46 6.09 -11.99
CA GLN A 56 -7.02 5.30 -13.08
C GLN A 56 -5.95 4.92 -14.13
N THR A 57 -5.07 5.86 -14.49
CA THR A 57 -3.96 5.61 -15.43
C THR A 57 -2.98 4.57 -14.91
N GLU A 58 -2.61 4.63 -13.63
CA GLU A 58 -1.78 3.60 -13.00
C GLU A 58 -2.49 2.25 -13.03
N THR A 59 -3.76 2.19 -12.67
CA THR A 59 -4.58 0.95 -12.67
C THR A 59 -4.60 0.29 -14.06
N PHE A 60 -4.79 1.06 -15.14
CA PHE A 60 -4.79 0.52 -16.50
C PHE A 60 -3.41 -0.01 -16.95
N GLY A 61 -2.34 0.51 -16.38
CA GLY A 61 -0.97 0.05 -16.66
C GLY A 61 -0.54 -1.19 -15.89
N LEU A 62 -1.29 -1.61 -14.87
CA LEU A 62 -0.94 -2.74 -14.02
C LEU A 62 -1.40 -4.08 -14.64
N PRO A 63 -0.55 -5.12 -14.63
CA PRO A 63 -0.99 -6.48 -14.91
C PRO A 63 -1.93 -6.99 -13.79
N THR A 64 -2.71 -8.03 -14.09
CA THR A 64 -3.66 -8.61 -13.11
C THR A 64 -2.96 -9.03 -11.81
N VAL A 65 -1.78 -9.63 -11.92
CA VAL A 65 -0.96 -10.06 -10.78
C VAL A 65 0.33 -9.26 -10.77
N CYS A 66 0.62 -8.62 -9.64
CA CYS A 66 1.79 -7.77 -9.47
C CYS A 66 2.58 -8.16 -8.21
N PRO A 67 3.92 -8.10 -8.25
CA PRO A 67 4.71 -8.18 -7.03
C PRO A 67 4.52 -6.91 -6.19
N MET A 68 4.31 -7.08 -4.89
CA MET A 68 4.27 -6.03 -3.89
C MET A 68 5.32 -6.27 -2.81
N GLN A 69 5.98 -5.22 -2.35
CA GLN A 69 6.89 -5.24 -1.21
C GLN A 69 6.66 -4.01 -0.33
N VAL A 70 6.76 -4.20 0.98
CA VAL A 70 6.70 -3.13 1.98
C VAL A 70 8.06 -2.99 2.65
N ARG A 71 8.51 -1.75 2.89
CA ARG A 71 9.67 -1.45 3.72
C ARG A 71 9.31 -0.41 4.75
N VAL A 72 9.70 -0.65 5.99
CA VAL A 72 9.39 0.21 7.13
C VAL A 72 10.68 0.72 7.72
N LYS A 73 10.80 2.05 7.80
CA LYS A 73 11.85 2.74 8.53
C LYS A 73 11.33 3.17 9.90
N PHE A 74 12.01 2.74 10.94
CA PHE A 74 11.70 3.08 12.33
C PHE A 74 12.45 4.34 12.78
N PRO A 75 11.99 5.01 13.86
CA PRO A 75 12.69 6.16 14.43
C PRO A 75 14.14 5.90 14.86
N SER A 76 14.48 4.65 15.16
CA SER A 76 15.87 4.23 15.43
C SER A 76 16.79 4.34 14.21
N GLY A 77 16.23 4.43 13.01
CA GLY A 77 16.94 4.38 11.74
C GLY A 77 16.93 3.01 11.08
N ASP A 78 16.51 1.96 11.79
CA ASP A 78 16.42 0.61 11.26
C ASP A 78 15.39 0.53 10.13
N VAL A 79 15.68 -0.28 9.11
CA VAL A 79 14.78 -0.54 7.99
C VAL A 79 14.51 -2.04 7.90
N ILE A 80 13.24 -2.41 7.98
CA ILE A 80 12.78 -3.80 7.86
C ILE A 80 11.91 -3.91 6.61
N GLY A 81 12.25 -4.86 5.73
CA GLY A 81 11.49 -5.17 4.52
C GLY A 81 10.65 -6.43 4.71
N SER A 82 9.44 -6.43 4.16
CA SER A 82 8.66 -7.65 3.98
C SER A 82 9.27 -8.51 2.87
N GLU A 83 8.91 -9.78 2.86
CA GLU A 83 9.03 -10.59 1.64
C GLU A 83 8.18 -9.99 0.52
N MET A 84 8.56 -10.30 -0.72
CA MET A 84 7.79 -9.92 -1.90
C MET A 84 6.58 -10.85 -2.04
N GLN A 85 5.39 -10.27 -2.17
CA GLN A 85 4.15 -11.01 -2.33
C GLN A 85 3.53 -10.75 -3.70
N GLN A 86 2.91 -11.76 -4.30
CA GLN A 86 2.14 -11.59 -5.52
C GLN A 86 0.70 -11.21 -5.15
N ILE A 87 0.24 -10.04 -5.58
CA ILE A 87 -1.13 -9.59 -5.34
C ILE A 87 -1.95 -9.62 -6.62
N ASP A 88 -3.19 -10.09 -6.53
CA ASP A 88 -4.19 -9.93 -7.60
C ASP A 88 -4.82 -8.54 -7.48
N VAL A 89 -4.36 -7.62 -8.31
CA VAL A 89 -4.77 -6.22 -8.32
C VAL A 89 -6.25 -6.10 -8.64
N LYS A 90 -6.77 -6.88 -9.60
CA LYS A 90 -8.20 -6.83 -9.95
C LYS A 90 -9.06 -7.24 -8.77
N ARG A 91 -8.70 -8.32 -8.08
CA ARG A 91 -9.42 -8.77 -6.88
C ARG A 91 -9.30 -7.78 -5.72
N ALA A 92 -8.14 -7.16 -5.53
CA ALA A 92 -7.91 -6.17 -4.49
C ALA A 92 -8.78 -4.91 -4.70
N LEU A 93 -8.98 -4.48 -5.95
CA LEU A 93 -9.82 -3.33 -6.31
C LEU A 93 -11.32 -3.66 -6.34
N SER A 94 -11.69 -4.93 -6.53
CA SER A 94 -13.07 -5.40 -6.82
C SER A 94 -14.04 -5.38 -5.62
N ARG A 95 -13.90 -4.48 -4.63
CA ARG A 95 -14.87 -4.36 -3.52
C ARG A 95 -15.99 -3.33 -3.73
N ALA A 96 -16.06 -2.69 -4.90
CA ALA A 96 -17.22 -1.88 -5.29
C ALA A 96 -17.60 -2.20 -6.74
N VAL A 97 -18.73 -2.90 -6.91
CA VAL A 97 -19.42 -3.06 -8.19
C VAL A 97 -20.86 -2.59 -7.94
N ILE A 98 -21.33 -1.64 -8.75
CA ILE A 98 -22.74 -1.24 -8.84
C ILE A 98 -23.49 -2.32 -9.63
#